data_AF-A0AAD4XDK4-F1
#
_entry.id   AF-A0AAD4XDK4-F1
#
_cell.length_a   1.000
_cell.length_b   1.000
_cell.length_c   1.000
_cell.angle_alpha   90.00
_cell.angle_beta   90.00
_cell.angle_gamma   90.00
#
_symmetry.space_group_name_H-M   'P 1'
#
loop_
_entity.id
_entity.type
_entity.pdbx_description
1 polymer ?
#
loop_
_entity_poly.entity_id
_entity_poly.type
_entity_poly.pdbx_seq_one_letter_code
_entity_poly.pdbx_strand_id
1 'polypeptide(L)'
;MAATAATTFSVASVSYGSQGSKSKPFNFRFNSPNYLKSSSGLKAAGSVKCESGASFFGQDSSAALRSSFAVRAEKQNKEVALLGAAGGIGHPLSLLIKMSPSVSALHLYDIANVKGVAADLSHCNTPSQVLDFTGQAELGNSLKSVDVVVIAAGVPRKPGMTRDDLFNINASIVKTLIEAVADNCPDAFIHIISNPANSTVPIAAEILKQKSVYNPKKLFGVTTSSDLQGLTEYETKALDALKPELKSSIDKGVTFAQKKETPASV
;
A
#
# COMPACT_ATOMS: atom_id res chain seq x y z
N MET A 1 -40.23 -32.94 5.64
CA MET A 1 -38.84 -32.52 5.32
C MET A 1 -38.89 -31.00 5.19
N ALA A 2 -38.19 -30.19 5.98
CA ALA A 2 -36.81 -30.27 6.40
C ALA A 2 -36.61 -29.90 7.88
N ALA A 3 -35.63 -30.53 8.53
CA ALA A 3 -35.20 -30.26 9.89
C ALA A 3 -34.27 -29.04 9.92
N THR A 4 -34.60 -28.04 10.74
CA THR A 4 -33.70 -26.92 11.05
C THR A 4 -32.82 -27.31 12.23
N ALA A 5 -31.55 -27.59 11.94
CA ALA A 5 -30.54 -27.85 12.96
C ALA A 5 -30.20 -26.56 13.71
N ALA A 6 -30.45 -26.53 15.02
CA ALA A 6 -29.93 -25.49 15.90
C ALA A 6 -28.49 -25.85 16.29
N THR A 7 -27.51 -25.20 15.66
CA THR A 7 -26.09 -25.39 16.03
C THR A 7 -25.84 -24.69 17.37
N THR A 8 -25.77 -25.49 18.43
CA THR A 8 -25.46 -25.01 19.78
C THR A 8 -23.95 -25.03 19.95
N PHE A 9 -23.30 -23.87 19.93
CA PHE A 9 -21.87 -23.79 20.28
C PHE A 9 -21.75 -23.59 21.79
N SER A 10 -21.18 -24.58 22.48
CA SER A 10 -20.80 -24.47 23.89
C SER A 10 -19.35 -23.97 23.95
N VAL A 11 -19.11 -22.81 24.56
CA VAL A 11 -17.76 -22.37 24.93
C VAL A 11 -17.49 -22.92 26.33
N ALA A 12 -16.62 -23.93 26.41
CA ALA A 12 -16.14 -24.42 27.70
C ALA A 12 -15.29 -23.32 28.37
N SER A 13 -15.66 -22.89 29.58
CA SER A 13 -14.75 -22.11 30.40
C SER A 13 -13.76 -23.06 31.08
N VAL A 14 -12.47 -22.77 30.93
CA VAL A 14 -11.42 -23.42 31.72
C VAL A 14 -11.39 -22.70 33.06
N SER A 15 -11.86 -23.36 34.12
CA SER A 15 -11.79 -22.85 35.49
C SER A 15 -10.47 -23.31 36.12
N TYR A 16 -9.57 -22.37 36.42
CA TYR A 16 -8.49 -22.61 37.37
C TYR A 16 -9.06 -22.50 38.78
N GLY A 17 -8.89 -23.56 39.57
CA GLY A 17 -9.49 -23.69 40.89
C GLY A 17 -8.91 -22.70 41.91
N SER A 18 -9.81 -22.02 42.62
CA SER A 18 -9.63 -21.61 44.01
C SER A 18 -11.00 -21.59 44.68
N GLN A 19 -11.05 -22.06 45.93
CA GLN A 19 -12.25 -22.44 46.65
C GLN A 19 -13.24 -21.28 46.88
N GLY A 20 -14.54 -21.61 46.78
CA GLY A 20 -15.59 -20.97 47.57
C GLY A 20 -16.45 -19.92 46.86
N SER A 21 -17.59 -20.34 46.28
CA SER A 21 -18.90 -19.66 46.29
C SER A 21 -19.79 -20.20 45.16
N LYS A 22 -20.99 -20.68 45.48
CA LYS A 22 -21.97 -21.21 44.52
C LYS A 22 -22.64 -20.04 43.77
N SER A 23 -22.44 -19.90 42.46
CA SER A 23 -23.20 -18.98 41.60
C SER A 23 -24.15 -19.75 40.66
N LYS A 24 -25.40 -19.28 40.55
CA LYS A 24 -26.46 -19.86 39.70
C LYS A 24 -26.19 -19.57 38.21
N PRO A 25 -26.62 -20.45 37.28
CA PRO A 25 -26.37 -20.24 35.86
C PRO A 25 -27.25 -19.11 35.29
N PHE A 26 -26.63 -18.19 34.57
CA PHE A 26 -27.29 -17.13 33.82
C PHE A 26 -27.57 -17.64 32.40
N ASN A 27 -28.83 -17.68 31.98
CA ASN A 27 -29.21 -18.05 30.61
C ASN A 27 -29.24 -16.79 29.73
N PHE A 28 -28.47 -16.78 28.64
CA PHE A 28 -28.58 -15.79 27.57
C PHE A 28 -29.50 -16.30 26.47
N ARG A 29 -30.50 -15.50 26.09
CA ARG A 29 -31.40 -15.77 24.96
C ARG A 29 -31.18 -14.71 23.89
N PHE A 30 -30.64 -15.09 22.74
CA PHE A 30 -30.57 -14.21 21.57
C PHE A 30 -31.89 -14.26 20.82
N ASN A 31 -32.44 -13.09 20.52
CA ASN A 31 -33.57 -12.94 19.61
C ASN A 31 -33.17 -11.89 18.58
N SER A 32 -33.09 -12.26 17.30
CA SER A 32 -32.96 -11.28 16.22
C SER A 32 -33.75 -11.77 15.02
N PRO A 33 -34.88 -11.13 14.67
CA PRO A 33 -35.39 -11.15 13.33
C PRO A 33 -34.72 -9.98 12.59
N ASN A 34 -33.86 -10.26 11.61
CA ASN A 34 -33.99 -9.70 10.27
C ASN A 34 -32.80 -10.06 9.35
N TYR A 35 -33.21 -10.52 8.18
CA TYR A 35 -32.47 -10.79 6.95
C TYR A 35 -31.53 -9.66 6.54
N LEU A 36 -30.32 -9.99 6.05
CA LEU A 36 -29.68 -9.27 4.95
C LEU A 36 -28.91 -10.24 4.04
N LYS A 37 -29.52 -10.54 2.88
CA LYS A 37 -28.82 -10.89 1.64
C LYS A 37 -28.26 -9.60 1.04
N SER A 38 -26.98 -9.58 0.66
CA SER A 38 -26.45 -9.01 -0.59
C SER A 38 -25.01 -8.52 -0.42
N SER A 39 -24.20 -8.87 -1.41
CA SER A 39 -22.79 -8.54 -1.61
C SER A 39 -22.58 -7.12 -2.14
N SER A 40 -21.68 -6.35 -1.51
CA SER A 40 -20.86 -5.30 -2.13
C SER A 40 -20.06 -4.58 -1.02
N GLY A 41 -18.87 -4.09 -1.35
CA GLY A 41 -17.89 -3.57 -0.39
C GLY A 41 -18.33 -2.40 0.49
N LEU A 42 -17.42 -2.05 1.42
CA LEU A 42 -17.45 -0.98 2.43
C LEU A 42 -18.18 -1.32 3.76
N LYS A 43 -17.34 -1.43 4.80
CA LYS A 43 -17.62 -1.24 6.25
C LYS A 43 -19.03 -1.62 6.75
N ALA A 44 -19.16 -2.84 7.26
CA ALA A 44 -20.15 -3.14 8.30
C ALA A 44 -19.48 -3.02 9.67
N ALA A 45 -19.51 -1.82 10.28
CA ALA A 45 -19.27 -1.69 11.71
C ALA A 45 -20.56 -2.14 12.43
N GLY A 46 -20.66 -3.42 12.77
CA GLY A 46 -21.73 -3.91 13.63
C GLY A 46 -21.55 -3.32 15.02
N SER A 47 -22.45 -2.42 15.43
CA SER A 47 -22.51 -1.99 16.83
C SER A 47 -23.37 -3.00 17.59
N VAL A 48 -22.76 -3.69 18.55
CA VAL A 48 -23.48 -4.55 19.50
C VAL A 48 -23.86 -3.67 20.68
N LYS A 49 -25.14 -3.32 20.78
CA LYS A 49 -25.66 -2.58 21.93
C LYS A 49 -25.96 -3.58 23.05
N CYS A 50 -25.11 -3.60 24.07
CA CYS A 50 -25.32 -4.41 25.28
C CYS A 50 -25.92 -3.50 26.35
N GLU A 51 -27.21 -3.68 26.65
CA GLU A 51 -27.85 -3.01 27.78
C GLU A 51 -27.70 -3.89 29.02
N SER A 52 -26.95 -3.41 30.01
CA SER A 52 -26.88 -4.01 31.35
C SER A 52 -27.79 -3.23 32.27
N GLY A 53 -28.81 -3.89 32.83
CA GLY A 53 -29.59 -3.33 33.93
C GLY A 53 -28.68 -3.07 35.12
N ALA A 54 -28.66 -1.83 35.61
CA ALA A 54 -27.84 -1.42 36.74
C ALA A 54 -28.38 -2.02 38.04
N SER A 55 -27.58 -2.84 38.72
CA SER A 55 -27.74 -3.08 40.16
C SER A 55 -26.80 -2.15 40.92
N PHE A 56 -27.40 -1.38 41.82
CA PHE A 56 -26.81 -0.47 42.79
C PHE A 56 -25.60 -1.14 43.51
N PHE A 57 -24.44 -0.47 43.51
CA PHE A 57 -23.08 -0.88 43.95
C PHE A 57 -22.18 -1.58 42.91
N GLY A 58 -21.14 -0.85 42.48
CA GLY A 58 -19.98 -1.40 41.77
C GLY A 58 -19.59 -0.62 40.51
N GLN A 59 -18.86 0.49 40.67
CA GLN A 59 -17.99 1.01 39.61
C GLN A 59 -16.82 0.03 39.41
N ASP A 60 -16.25 0.05 38.20
CA ASP A 60 -15.11 -0.73 37.70
C ASP A 60 -15.47 -2.07 37.04
N SER A 61 -15.65 -2.07 35.71
CA SER A 61 -15.32 -3.19 34.78
C SER A 61 -15.71 -2.99 33.31
N SER A 62 -15.99 -1.76 32.83
CA SER A 62 -16.36 -1.56 31.41
C SER A 62 -15.17 -1.41 30.45
N ALA A 63 -13.96 -1.18 30.97
CA ALA A 63 -12.75 -1.09 30.14
C ALA A 63 -12.20 -2.46 29.71
N ALA A 64 -12.30 -3.48 30.56
CA ALA A 64 -11.74 -4.81 30.29
C ALA A 64 -12.51 -5.56 29.18
N LEU A 65 -13.82 -5.36 29.07
CA LEU A 65 -14.69 -6.06 28.12
C LEU A 65 -14.67 -5.48 26.70
N ARG A 66 -14.19 -4.24 26.49
CA ARG A 66 -13.97 -3.70 25.14
C ARG A 66 -12.76 -4.31 24.44
N SER A 67 -11.88 -5.00 25.16
CA SER A 67 -10.68 -5.64 24.59
C SER A 67 -10.97 -6.99 23.89
N SER A 68 -12.12 -7.62 24.16
CA SER A 68 -12.37 -9.00 23.75
C SER A 68 -12.96 -9.17 22.34
N PHE A 69 -13.35 -8.07 21.67
CA PHE A 69 -13.92 -8.09 20.31
C PHE A 69 -13.33 -7.01 19.40
N ALA A 70 -12.16 -6.45 19.76
CA ALA A 70 -11.33 -5.85 18.73
C ALA A 70 -11.00 -6.98 17.75
N VAL A 71 -11.56 -6.94 16.54
CA VAL A 71 -11.05 -7.73 15.42
C VAL A 71 -9.54 -7.54 15.48
N ARG A 72 -8.83 -8.61 15.82
CA ARG A 72 -7.37 -8.65 15.77
C ARG A 72 -7.09 -8.49 14.28
N ALA A 73 -6.98 -7.25 13.83
CA ALA A 73 -6.42 -6.95 12.53
C ALA A 73 -5.05 -7.58 12.63
N GLU A 74 -4.87 -8.73 11.96
CA GLU A 74 -3.54 -9.30 11.84
C GLU A 74 -2.66 -8.15 11.38
N LYS A 75 -1.67 -7.82 12.21
CA LYS A 75 -0.72 -6.77 11.92
C LYS A 75 0.02 -7.24 10.68
N GLN A 76 -0.47 -6.85 9.50
CA GLN A 76 0.17 -7.19 8.24
C GLN A 76 1.46 -6.40 8.20
N ASN A 77 2.52 -7.07 8.60
CA ASN A 77 3.89 -6.61 8.52
C ASN A 77 4.24 -6.57 7.02
N LYS A 78 4.25 -5.37 6.44
CA LYS A 78 4.55 -5.18 5.02
C LYS A 78 6.01 -4.79 4.82
N GLU A 79 6.65 -5.41 3.83
CA GLU A 79 7.97 -5.01 3.35
C GLU A 79 7.82 -3.99 2.22
N VAL A 80 8.53 -2.87 2.35
CA VAL A 80 8.44 -1.76 1.41
C VAL A 80 9.82 -1.49 0.83
N ALA A 81 9.94 -1.46 -0.50
CA ALA A 81 11.13 -0.96 -1.18
C ALA A 81 10.92 0.45 -1.72
N LEU A 82 11.84 1.35 -1.42
CA LEU A 82 11.89 2.69 -1.99
C LEU A 82 13.07 2.80 -2.94
N LEU A 83 12.78 2.92 -4.24
CA LEU A 83 13.76 3.11 -5.30
C LEU A 83 13.94 4.61 -5.54
N GLY A 84 15.17 5.11 -5.38
CA GLY A 84 15.50 6.54 -5.38
C GLY A 84 15.53 7.15 -3.98
N ALA A 85 15.92 6.36 -2.96
CA ALA A 85 15.87 6.73 -1.55
C ALA A 85 16.82 7.89 -1.17
N ALA A 86 17.92 8.09 -1.89
CA ALA A 86 18.87 9.18 -1.62
C ALA A 86 18.49 10.48 -2.33
N GLY A 87 17.43 10.47 -3.17
CA GLY A 87 16.92 11.65 -3.84
C GLY A 87 16.18 12.62 -2.92
N GLY A 88 15.96 13.85 -3.40
CA GLY A 88 15.30 14.91 -2.61
C GLY A 88 13.86 14.59 -2.18
N ILE A 89 13.15 13.72 -2.91
CA ILE A 89 11.84 13.18 -2.50
C ILE A 89 12.02 11.90 -1.67
N GLY A 90 12.96 11.03 -2.08
CA GLY A 90 13.16 9.73 -1.46
C GLY A 90 13.58 9.82 0.01
N HIS A 91 14.48 10.73 0.36
CA HIS A 91 14.99 10.84 1.72
C HIS A 91 13.87 11.16 2.74
N PRO A 92 13.09 12.25 2.62
CA PRO A 92 12.00 12.53 3.56
C PRO A 92 10.89 11.48 3.48
N LEU A 93 10.64 10.89 2.31
CA LEU A 93 9.65 9.82 2.17
C LEU A 93 10.06 8.55 2.92
N SER A 94 11.36 8.22 2.93
CA SER A 94 11.92 7.09 3.69
C SER A 94 11.64 7.24 5.19
N LEU A 95 11.80 8.45 5.73
CA LEU A 95 11.47 8.75 7.12
C LEU A 95 9.98 8.51 7.40
N LEU A 96 9.09 9.01 6.56
CA LEU A 96 7.65 8.82 6.75
C LEU A 96 7.24 7.34 6.69
N ILE A 97 7.84 6.56 5.78
CA ILE A 97 7.61 5.12 5.68
C ILE A 97 8.14 4.40 6.93
N LYS A 98 9.35 4.75 7.41
CA LYS A 98 9.95 4.20 8.64
C LYS A 98 9.09 4.46 9.88
N MET A 99 8.36 5.57 9.93
CA MET A 99 7.46 5.91 11.03
C MET A 99 6.11 5.17 10.98
N SER A 100 5.80 4.48 9.88
CA SER A 100 4.54 3.74 9.74
C SER A 100 4.54 2.43 10.56
N PRO A 101 3.53 2.20 11.42
CA PRO A 101 3.45 0.98 12.24
C PRO A 101 3.13 -0.29 11.44
N SER A 102 2.70 -0.14 10.18
CA SER A 102 2.36 -1.24 9.27
C SER A 102 3.56 -1.78 8.49
N VAL A 103 4.70 -1.11 8.57
CA VAL A 103 5.93 -1.49 7.85
C VAL A 103 6.83 -2.27 8.78
N SER A 104 7.29 -3.45 8.34
CA SER A 104 8.24 -4.29 9.10
C SER A 104 9.67 -4.12 8.62
N ALA A 105 9.89 -4.00 7.31
CA ALA A 105 11.18 -3.76 6.72
C ALA A 105 11.08 -2.71 5.62
N LEU A 106 12.05 -1.81 5.58
CA LEU A 106 12.19 -0.75 4.60
C LEU A 106 13.50 -0.96 3.83
N HIS A 107 13.39 -1.36 2.58
CA HIS A 107 14.52 -1.52 1.67
C HIS A 107 14.74 -0.20 0.95
N LEU A 108 15.90 0.41 1.16
CA LEU A 108 16.29 1.64 0.50
C LEU A 108 17.23 1.32 -0.64
N TYR A 109 16.90 1.80 -1.83
CA TYR A 109 17.73 1.62 -3.01
C TYR A 109 18.01 2.96 -3.68
N ASP A 110 19.26 3.15 -4.11
CA ASP A 110 19.68 4.22 -5.01
C ASP A 110 21.02 3.85 -5.65
N ILE A 111 21.43 4.59 -6.67
CA ILE A 111 22.71 4.38 -7.35
C ILE A 111 23.88 4.79 -6.42
N ALA A 112 23.66 5.75 -5.52
CA ALA A 112 24.66 6.27 -4.58
C ALA A 112 24.04 6.76 -3.27
N ASN A 113 24.89 6.92 -2.24
CA ASN A 113 24.58 7.60 -0.97
C ASN A 113 23.46 7.00 -0.09
N VAL A 114 23.03 5.76 -0.33
CA VAL A 114 21.96 5.12 0.46
C VAL A 114 22.38 4.80 1.90
N LYS A 115 23.64 4.37 2.09
CA LYS A 115 24.20 4.00 3.39
C LYS A 115 24.00 5.07 4.46
N GLY A 116 24.21 6.33 4.09
CA GLY A 116 24.02 7.46 5.02
C GLY A 116 22.55 7.64 5.40
N VAL A 117 21.64 7.53 4.43
CA VAL A 117 20.19 7.62 4.66
C VAL A 117 19.71 6.48 5.56
N ALA A 118 20.17 5.26 5.29
CA ALA A 118 19.80 4.10 6.10
C ALA A 118 20.33 4.20 7.54
N ALA A 119 21.59 4.64 7.72
CA ALA A 119 22.17 4.85 9.04
C ALA A 119 21.37 5.89 9.85
N ASP A 120 20.99 7.00 9.24
CA ASP A 120 20.18 8.03 9.90
C ASP A 120 18.81 7.49 10.34
N LEU A 121 18.13 6.77 9.44
CA LEU A 121 16.82 6.18 9.72
C LEU A 121 16.87 5.00 10.71
N SER A 122 17.99 4.30 10.81
CA SER A 122 18.19 3.22 11.77
C SER A 122 18.13 3.70 13.23
N HIS A 123 18.45 4.98 13.47
CA HIS A 123 18.36 5.60 14.79
C HIS A 123 16.93 5.99 15.19
N CYS A 124 15.97 5.98 14.25
CA CYS A 124 14.57 6.21 14.57
C CYS A 124 14.01 5.01 15.35
N ASN A 125 13.44 5.29 16.53
CA ASN A 125 12.92 4.32 17.50
C ASN A 125 11.59 3.68 17.08
N THR A 126 11.54 3.11 15.88
CA THR A 126 10.38 2.38 15.35
C THR A 126 10.75 0.93 15.05
N PRO A 127 9.79 -0.01 15.14
CA PRO A 127 10.09 -1.45 15.00
C PRO A 127 10.48 -1.88 13.58
N SER A 128 10.26 -1.02 12.58
CA SER A 128 10.65 -1.30 11.19
C SER A 128 12.17 -1.36 11.06
N GLN A 129 12.69 -2.40 10.41
CA GLN A 129 14.11 -2.51 10.06
C GLN A 129 14.41 -1.72 8.79
N VAL A 130 15.62 -1.17 8.67
CA VAL A 130 16.09 -0.49 7.45
C VAL A 130 17.23 -1.29 6.85
N LEU A 131 17.13 -1.56 5.56
CA LEU A 131 18.16 -2.23 4.77
C LEU A 131 18.57 -1.29 3.63
N ASP A 132 19.87 -1.21 3.35
CA ASP A 132 20.42 -0.39 2.28
C ASP A 132 20.93 -1.24 1.12
N PHE A 133 20.68 -0.76 -0.09
CA PHE A 133 21.13 -1.35 -1.34
C PHE A 133 21.67 -0.25 -2.25
N THR A 134 22.95 -0.29 -2.57
CA THR A 134 23.63 0.74 -3.35
C THR A 134 24.16 0.19 -4.66
N GLY A 135 23.79 0.85 -5.76
CA GLY A 135 24.31 0.56 -7.09
C GLY A 135 23.58 -0.56 -7.81
N GLN A 136 23.76 -0.60 -9.13
CA GLN A 136 22.92 -1.42 -10.04
C GLN A 136 22.93 -2.92 -9.72
N ALA A 137 24.04 -3.45 -9.20
CA ALA A 137 24.17 -4.87 -8.84
C ALA A 137 23.26 -5.28 -7.66
N GLU A 138 22.92 -4.34 -6.78
CA GLU A 138 22.12 -4.60 -5.60
C GLU A 138 20.61 -4.36 -5.82
N LEU A 139 20.21 -3.83 -6.98
CA LEU A 139 18.80 -3.55 -7.31
C LEU A 139 17.92 -4.80 -7.15
N GLY A 140 18.33 -5.94 -7.71
CA GLY A 140 17.56 -7.19 -7.58
C GLY A 140 17.45 -7.66 -6.13
N ASN A 141 18.49 -7.47 -5.32
CA ASN A 141 18.47 -7.81 -3.89
C ASN A 141 17.52 -6.91 -3.10
N SER A 142 17.43 -5.63 -3.46
CA SER A 142 16.51 -4.68 -2.81
C SER A 142 15.03 -5.02 -2.96
N LEU A 143 14.70 -5.85 -3.95
CA LEU A 143 13.33 -6.19 -4.35
C LEU A 143 12.85 -7.54 -3.81
N LYS A 144 13.73 -8.32 -3.16
CA LYS A 144 13.36 -9.64 -2.62
C LYS A 144 12.35 -9.49 -1.48
N SER A 145 11.30 -10.31 -1.50
CA SER A 145 10.25 -10.37 -0.47
C SER A 145 9.42 -9.09 -0.28
N VAL A 146 9.50 -8.14 -1.20
CA VAL A 146 8.81 -6.84 -1.09
C VAL A 146 7.33 -6.94 -1.46
N ASP A 147 6.45 -6.41 -0.61
CA ASP A 147 5.01 -6.27 -0.87
C ASP A 147 4.66 -5.00 -1.65
N VAL A 148 5.39 -3.91 -1.39
CA VAL A 148 5.11 -2.57 -1.95
C VAL A 148 6.40 -1.95 -2.47
N VAL A 149 6.41 -1.58 -3.74
CA VAL A 149 7.52 -0.86 -4.37
C VAL A 149 7.10 0.58 -4.61
N VAL A 150 7.89 1.53 -4.15
CA VAL A 150 7.71 2.96 -4.37
C VAL A 150 8.88 3.46 -5.23
N ILE A 151 8.57 4.05 -6.37
CA ILE A 151 9.57 4.54 -7.32
C ILE A 151 9.55 6.07 -7.29
N ALA A 152 10.50 6.64 -6.56
CA ALA A 152 10.79 8.07 -6.51
C ALA A 152 12.06 8.44 -7.30
N ALA A 153 12.74 7.44 -7.89
CA ALA A 153 13.94 7.62 -8.69
C ALA A 153 13.65 8.45 -9.95
N GLY A 154 14.50 9.43 -10.21
CA GLY A 154 14.41 10.30 -11.37
C GLY A 154 15.27 11.52 -11.20
N VAL A 155 15.48 12.23 -12.30
CA VAL A 155 16.22 13.49 -12.30
C VAL A 155 15.21 14.64 -12.18
N PRO A 156 15.40 15.58 -11.23
CA PRO A 156 14.58 16.77 -11.18
C PRO A 156 14.87 17.64 -12.40
N ARG A 157 13.88 18.42 -12.83
CA ARG A 157 14.06 19.34 -13.96
C ARG A 157 15.16 20.35 -13.63
N LYS A 158 16.21 20.38 -14.47
CA LYS A 158 17.31 21.34 -14.35
C LYS A 158 17.06 22.55 -15.28
N PRO A 159 17.58 23.75 -14.94
CA PRO A 159 17.58 24.87 -15.87
C PRO A 159 18.23 24.47 -17.20
N GLY A 160 17.63 24.89 -18.33
CA GLY A 160 18.10 24.54 -19.67
C GLY A 160 17.68 23.15 -20.19
N MET A 161 17.07 22.30 -19.36
CA MET A 161 16.56 20.99 -19.80
C MET A 161 15.19 21.11 -20.49
N THR A 162 15.06 20.51 -21.68
CA THR A 162 13.77 20.47 -22.39
C THR A 162 12.80 19.48 -21.74
N ARG A 163 11.51 19.55 -22.10
CA ARG A 163 10.52 18.57 -21.63
C ARG A 163 10.84 17.15 -22.12
N ASP A 164 11.33 17.03 -23.35
CA ASP A 164 11.63 15.73 -23.96
C ASP A 164 12.92 15.11 -23.38
N ASP A 165 13.93 15.91 -23.03
CA ASP A 165 15.14 15.42 -22.34
C ASP A 165 14.79 14.81 -20.98
N LEU A 166 13.98 15.54 -20.19
CA LEU A 166 13.51 15.07 -18.89
C LEU A 166 12.72 13.77 -19.01
N PHE A 167 11.82 13.70 -20.01
CA PHE A 167 11.05 12.50 -20.31
C PHE A 167 11.97 11.32 -20.64
N ASN A 168 12.91 11.47 -21.58
CA ASN A 168 13.77 10.37 -22.02
C ASN A 168 14.63 9.80 -20.88
N ILE A 169 15.20 10.68 -20.04
CA ILE A 169 16.00 10.27 -18.88
C ILE A 169 15.15 9.48 -17.89
N ASN A 170 14.01 10.04 -17.46
CA ASN A 170 13.17 9.38 -16.46
C ASN A 170 12.47 8.12 -17.02
N ALA A 171 12.15 8.09 -18.31
CA ALA A 171 11.61 6.92 -19.00
C ALA A 171 12.62 5.76 -18.98
N SER A 172 13.90 6.02 -19.26
CA SER A 172 14.96 5.01 -19.19
C SER A 172 15.18 4.48 -17.76
N ILE A 173 15.14 5.36 -16.76
CA ILE A 173 15.26 4.98 -15.34
C ILE A 173 14.08 4.09 -14.94
N VAL A 174 12.85 4.54 -15.18
CA VAL A 174 11.63 3.78 -14.83
C VAL A 174 11.61 2.44 -15.55
N LYS A 175 12.00 2.38 -16.83
CA LYS A 175 12.09 1.11 -17.57
C LYS A 175 12.97 0.10 -16.85
N THR A 176 14.20 0.49 -16.53
CA THR A 176 15.18 -0.37 -15.85
C THR A 176 14.67 -0.87 -14.50
N LEU A 177 14.05 0.01 -13.71
CA LEU A 177 13.54 -0.34 -12.39
C LEU A 177 12.33 -1.28 -12.48
N ILE A 178 11.41 -1.06 -13.43
CA ILE A 178 10.24 -1.90 -13.63
C ILE A 178 10.62 -3.29 -14.16
N GLU A 179 11.63 -3.39 -15.03
CA GLU A 179 12.18 -4.69 -15.44
C GLU A 179 12.69 -5.49 -14.24
N ALA A 180 13.44 -4.84 -13.34
CA ALA A 180 13.89 -5.48 -12.11
C ALA A 180 12.74 -5.88 -11.18
N VAL A 181 11.69 -5.05 -11.05
CA VAL A 181 10.48 -5.38 -10.28
C VAL A 181 9.77 -6.58 -10.87
N ALA A 182 9.60 -6.63 -12.20
CA ALA A 182 8.98 -7.74 -12.89
C ALA A 182 9.72 -9.06 -12.64
N ASP A 183 11.05 -9.01 -12.59
CA ASP A 183 11.89 -10.21 -12.43
C ASP A 183 12.02 -10.68 -10.97
N ASN A 184 11.89 -9.79 -9.98
CA ASN A 184 12.18 -10.10 -8.57
C ASN A 184 10.93 -10.10 -7.66
N CYS A 185 9.94 -9.25 -7.90
CA CYS A 185 8.72 -9.13 -7.10
C CYS A 185 7.48 -8.79 -7.95
N PRO A 186 7.10 -9.65 -8.91
CA PRO A 186 5.98 -9.39 -9.83
C PRO A 186 4.62 -9.18 -9.14
N ASP A 187 4.49 -9.65 -7.90
CA ASP A 187 3.28 -9.52 -7.10
C ASP A 187 3.22 -8.26 -6.23
N ALA A 188 4.24 -7.41 -6.23
CA ALA A 188 4.25 -6.19 -5.43
C ALA A 188 3.26 -5.13 -5.93
N PHE A 189 2.77 -4.27 -5.02
CA PHE A 189 2.05 -3.06 -5.36
C PHE A 189 3.05 -1.95 -5.76
N ILE A 190 2.99 -1.49 -7.00
CA ILE A 190 3.94 -0.56 -7.59
C ILE A 190 3.36 0.86 -7.59
N HIS A 191 4.04 1.78 -6.91
CA HIS A 191 3.67 3.19 -6.79
C HIS A 191 4.72 4.05 -7.50
N ILE A 192 4.35 4.66 -8.62
CA ILE A 192 5.25 5.50 -9.42
C ILE A 192 5.02 6.97 -9.06
N ILE A 193 6.07 7.59 -8.51
CA ILE A 193 6.15 9.04 -8.25
C ILE A 193 6.95 9.73 -9.37
N SER A 194 7.83 9.00 -10.05
CA SER A 194 8.71 9.53 -11.11
C SER A 194 7.92 10.26 -12.20
N ASN A 195 8.25 11.54 -12.36
CA ASN A 195 7.63 12.39 -13.36
C ASN A 195 8.22 12.17 -14.76
N PRO A 196 7.42 12.35 -15.84
CA PRO A 196 5.98 12.65 -15.81
C PRO A 196 5.13 11.38 -15.60
N ALA A 197 4.30 11.35 -14.54
CA ALA A 197 3.47 10.19 -14.18
C ALA A 197 2.57 9.71 -15.35
N ASN A 198 2.05 10.65 -16.15
CA ASN A 198 1.19 10.39 -17.30
C ASN A 198 1.87 9.56 -18.41
N SER A 199 3.20 9.48 -18.42
CA SER A 199 3.95 8.65 -19.38
C SER A 199 4.70 7.50 -18.70
N THR A 200 5.23 7.71 -17.50
CA THR A 200 5.98 6.67 -16.77
C THR A 200 5.09 5.50 -16.33
N VAL A 201 3.82 5.75 -15.99
CA VAL A 201 2.86 4.69 -15.66
C VAL A 201 2.50 3.83 -16.88
N PRO A 202 2.15 4.39 -18.05
CA PRO A 202 2.02 3.61 -19.27
C PRO A 202 3.27 2.82 -19.65
N ILE A 203 4.47 3.40 -19.51
CA ILE A 203 5.74 2.70 -19.75
C ILE A 203 5.83 1.45 -18.86
N ALA A 204 5.59 1.62 -17.56
CA ALA A 204 5.61 0.50 -16.62
C ALA A 204 4.60 -0.59 -16.97
N ALA A 205 3.38 -0.19 -17.35
CA ALA A 205 2.34 -1.13 -17.75
C ALA A 205 2.76 -1.97 -18.97
N GLU A 206 3.33 -1.34 -20.01
CA GLU A 206 3.78 -2.05 -21.21
C GLU A 206 4.94 -3.01 -20.92
N ILE A 207 5.91 -2.62 -20.08
CA ILE A 207 7.02 -3.51 -19.69
C ILE A 207 6.50 -4.72 -18.91
N LEU A 208 5.60 -4.51 -17.95
CA LEU A 208 4.99 -5.59 -17.19
C LEU A 208 4.18 -6.53 -18.10
N LYS A 209 3.54 -6.01 -19.15
CA LYS A 209 2.84 -6.83 -20.16
C LYS A 209 3.84 -7.65 -20.98
N GLN A 210 4.95 -7.06 -21.41
CA GLN A 210 6.01 -7.77 -22.12
C GLN A 210 6.60 -8.92 -21.28
N LYS A 211 6.72 -8.71 -19.97
CA LYS A 211 7.15 -9.72 -19.00
C LYS A 211 6.03 -10.67 -18.55
N SER A 212 4.80 -10.53 -19.07
CA SER A 212 3.63 -11.35 -18.73
C SER A 212 3.23 -11.36 -17.25
N VAL A 213 3.53 -10.28 -16.51
CA VAL A 213 3.23 -10.14 -15.07
C VAL A 213 2.34 -8.94 -14.75
N TYR A 214 1.81 -8.26 -15.77
CA TYR A 214 0.98 -7.08 -15.59
C TYR A 214 -0.33 -7.36 -14.84
N ASN A 215 -0.53 -6.64 -13.73
CA ASN A 215 -1.78 -6.62 -13.00
C ASN A 215 -2.28 -5.16 -12.86
N PRO A 216 -3.41 -4.79 -13.51
CA PRO A 216 -3.92 -3.41 -13.47
C PRO A 216 -4.36 -2.97 -12.07
N LYS A 217 -4.57 -3.91 -11.13
CA LYS A 217 -4.95 -3.59 -9.73
C LYS A 217 -3.73 -3.34 -8.82
N LYS A 218 -2.50 -3.48 -9.34
CA LYS A 218 -1.26 -3.37 -8.58
C LYS A 218 -0.32 -2.27 -9.08
N LEU A 219 -0.67 -1.55 -10.15
CA LEU A 219 0.14 -0.45 -10.69
C LEU A 219 -0.56 0.89 -10.50
N PHE A 220 0.12 1.84 -9.84
CA PHE A 220 -0.45 3.14 -9.49
C PHE A 220 0.50 4.28 -9.87
N GLY A 221 -0.06 5.31 -10.49
CA GLY A 221 0.57 6.63 -10.55
C GLY A 221 0.21 7.43 -9.30
N VAL A 222 1.21 7.83 -8.53
CA VAL A 222 0.99 8.69 -7.36
C VAL A 222 0.90 10.13 -7.85
N THR A 223 -0.29 10.70 -7.72
CA THR A 223 -0.56 12.11 -7.99
C THR A 223 -1.27 12.73 -6.80
N THR A 224 -1.11 14.03 -6.61
CA THR A 224 -1.92 14.78 -5.64
C THR A 224 -3.34 14.87 -6.20
N SER A 225 -4.27 14.11 -5.62
CA SER A 225 -5.69 14.27 -5.86
C SER A 225 -6.19 15.46 -5.04
N SER A 226 -6.07 16.67 -5.57
CA SER A 226 -6.91 17.77 -5.11
C SER A 226 -8.35 17.46 -5.55
N ASP A 227 -9.20 17.22 -4.56
CA ASP A 227 -10.62 16.84 -4.61
C ASP A 227 -11.35 17.20 -5.91
N LEU A 228 -11.48 16.22 -6.83
CA LEU A 228 -12.42 16.30 -7.95
C LEU A 228 -13.85 15.95 -7.52
N GLN A 229 -14.30 16.46 -6.37
CA GLN A 229 -15.70 16.36 -5.97
C GLN A 229 -16.45 17.58 -6.49
N GLY A 230 -17.15 17.38 -7.62
CA GLY A 230 -17.94 18.42 -8.27
C GLY A 230 -17.08 19.40 -9.05
N LEU A 231 -16.62 18.99 -10.23
CA LEU A 231 -16.05 19.92 -11.21
C LEU A 231 -17.11 20.96 -11.57
N THR A 232 -16.76 22.23 -11.45
CA THR A 232 -17.52 23.32 -12.07
C THR A 232 -17.56 23.13 -13.60
N GLU A 233 -18.51 23.79 -14.27
CA GLU A 233 -18.57 23.75 -15.73
C GLU A 233 -17.26 24.27 -16.37
N TYR A 234 -16.62 25.26 -15.72
CA TYR A 234 -15.32 25.79 -16.14
C TYR A 234 -14.22 24.74 -16.05
N GLU A 235 -14.11 24.03 -14.93
CA GLU A 235 -13.09 22.99 -14.76
C GLU A 235 -13.34 21.79 -15.67
N THR A 236 -14.60 21.47 -15.95
CA THR A 236 -14.96 20.41 -16.92
C THR A 236 -14.47 20.78 -18.33
N LYS A 237 -14.70 22.02 -18.76
CA LYS A 237 -14.18 22.53 -20.05
C LYS A 237 -12.65 22.55 -20.08
N ALA A 238 -12.00 22.95 -18.99
CA ALA A 238 -10.55 22.93 -18.87
C ALA A 238 -10.00 21.49 -18.94
N LEU A 239 -10.65 20.53 -18.27
CA LEU A 239 -10.30 19.13 -18.34
C LEU A 239 -10.44 18.59 -19.77
N ASP A 240 -11.53 18.92 -20.46
CA ASP A 240 -11.75 18.53 -21.86
C ASP A 240 -10.65 19.08 -22.78
N ALA A 241 -10.20 20.32 -22.55
CA ALA A 241 -9.10 20.92 -23.29
C ALA A 241 -7.73 20.24 -23.03
N LEU A 242 -7.55 19.63 -21.85
CA LEU A 242 -6.32 18.92 -21.47
C LEU A 242 -6.29 17.45 -21.92
N LYS A 243 -7.44 16.85 -22.27
CA LYS A 243 -7.52 15.46 -22.74
C LYS A 243 -6.57 15.14 -23.92
N PRO A 244 -6.40 16.00 -24.95
CA PRO A 244 -5.48 15.74 -26.05
C PRO A 244 -4.01 15.68 -25.59
N GLU A 245 -3.60 16.59 -24.70
CA GLU A 245 -2.24 16.60 -24.15
C GLU A 245 -1.98 15.34 -23.31
N LEU A 246 -2.96 14.95 -22.48
CA LEU A 246 -2.89 13.72 -21.70
C LEU A 246 -2.74 12.48 -22.60
N LYS A 247 -3.57 12.38 -23.65
CA LYS A 247 -3.48 11.28 -24.64
C LYS A 247 -2.10 11.24 -25.30
N SER A 248 -1.60 12.39 -25.74
CA SER A 248 -0.26 12.49 -26.33
C SER A 248 0.83 12.03 -25.36
N SER A 249 0.74 12.39 -24.07
CA SER A 249 1.67 11.94 -23.04
C SER A 249 1.64 10.43 -22.86
N ILE A 250 0.45 9.82 -22.85
CA ILE A 250 0.27 8.38 -22.74
C ILE A 250 0.87 7.67 -23.95
N ASP A 251 0.53 8.13 -25.16
CA ASP A 251 1.00 7.55 -26.43
C ASP A 251 2.52 7.63 -26.55
N LYS A 252 3.13 8.75 -26.12
CA LYS A 252 4.59 8.87 -26.01
C LYS A 252 5.20 7.79 -25.12
N GLY A 253 4.60 7.55 -23.95
CA GLY A 253 5.06 6.51 -23.02
C GLY A 253 4.94 5.10 -23.60
N VAL A 254 3.79 4.78 -24.20
CA VAL A 254 3.57 3.48 -24.86
C VAL A 254 4.56 3.25 -25.99
N THR A 255 4.76 4.27 -26.84
CA THR A 255 5.71 4.22 -27.96
C THR A 255 7.14 3.99 -27.48
N PHE A 256 7.54 4.65 -26.39
CA PHE A 256 8.86 4.46 -25.78
C PHE A 256 9.06 3.01 -25.32
N ALA A 257 8.10 2.43 -24.60
CA ALA A 257 8.20 1.07 -24.08
C ALA A 257 8.21 -0.01 -25.17
N GLN A 258 7.55 0.24 -26.30
CA GLN A 258 7.50 -0.69 -27.44
C GLN A 258 8.73 -0.59 -28.34
N LYS A 259 9.53 0.48 -28.22
CA LYS A 259 10.76 0.65 -28.98
C LYS A 259 11.80 -0.36 -28.48
N LYS A 260 11.96 -1.47 -29.22
CA LYS A 260 13.06 -2.40 -28.99
C LYS A 260 14.38 -1.64 -29.12
N GLU A 261 15.23 -1.72 -28.11
CA GLU A 261 16.62 -1.31 -28.25
C GLU A 261 17.21 -2.11 -29.39
N THR A 262 17.57 -1.42 -30.47
CA THR A 262 18.43 -1.99 -31.49
C THR A 262 19.75 -2.23 -30.76
N PRO A 263 20.28 -3.47 -30.68
CA PRO A 263 21.55 -3.70 -30.02
C PRO A 263 22.56 -2.80 -30.70
N ALA A 264 23.25 -1.96 -29.90
CA ALA A 264 24.36 -1.18 -30.39
C ALA A 264 25.32 -2.15 -31.07
N SER A 265 25.47 -2.01 -32.40
CA SER A 265 26.43 -2.78 -33.17
C SER A 265 27.81 -2.50 -32.58
N VAL A 266 28.37 -3.51 -31.89
CA VAL A 266 29.77 -3.59 -31.49
C VAL A 266 30.62 -3.84 -32.73
#